data_AF-A0A5E4MXU3-F1
#
_entry.id   AF-A0A5E4MXU3-F1
#
_cell.length_a   1.000
_cell.length_b   1.000
_cell.length_c   1.000
_cell.angle_alpha   90.00
_cell.angle_beta   90.00
_cell.angle_gamma   90.00
#
_symmetry.space_group_name_H-M   'P 1'
#
loop_
_entity.id
_entity.type
_entity.pdbx_description
1 polymer ?
#
loop_
_entity_poly.entity_id
_entity_poly.type
_entity_poly.pdbx_seq_one_letter_code
_entity_poly.pdbx_strand_id
1 'polypeptide(L)'
;MVAKLCPDVLDRLDIFVLEIEELEIPKPLLWEYLWCLSLPASFLALRAIKHNCVKNISFYIKWIILLGVMPVIYGFFSYLTDVYTFITESPAESVQLWRNFPYGILWYIFIAVAVQIHGFSIYFALNLKNAWTARGTAQKKK
;
A
#
# COMPACT_ATOMS: atom_id res chain seq x y z
N MET A 1 -1.92 -6.65 -5.15
CA MET A 1 -2.84 -5.50 -5.17
C MET A 1 -3.34 -5.21 -6.58
N VAL A 2 -2.54 -4.71 -7.53
CA VAL A 2 -3.05 -4.36 -8.90
C VAL A 2 -3.86 -5.48 -9.56
N ALA A 3 -3.38 -6.72 -9.53
CA ALA A 3 -4.13 -7.88 -10.03
C ALA A 3 -5.50 -8.09 -9.35
N LYS A 4 -5.63 -7.73 -8.07
CA LYS A 4 -6.87 -7.79 -7.30
C LYS A 4 -7.88 -6.72 -7.73
N LEU A 5 -7.43 -5.55 -8.18
CA LEU A 5 -8.31 -4.51 -8.73
C LEU A 5 -8.68 -4.73 -10.20
N CYS A 6 -7.98 -5.65 -10.88
CA CYS A 6 -8.18 -5.93 -12.30
C CYS A 6 -9.62 -6.29 -12.67
N PRO A 7 -10.32 -7.20 -11.95
CA PRO A 7 -11.71 -7.54 -12.28
C PRO A 7 -12.63 -6.32 -12.26
N ASP A 8 -12.59 -5.52 -11.19
CA ASP A 8 -13.44 -4.32 -11.06
C ASP A 8 -13.14 -3.25 -12.13
N VAL A 9 -11.89 -3.18 -12.63
CA VAL A 9 -11.53 -2.30 -13.75
C VAL A 9 -12.08 -2.84 -15.07
N LEU A 10 -11.99 -4.15 -15.31
CA LEU A 10 -12.52 -4.80 -16.51
C LEU A 10 -14.05 -4.66 -16.59
N ASP A 11 -14.74 -4.87 -15.47
CA ASP A 11 -16.19 -4.67 -15.34
C ASP A 11 -16.61 -3.24 -15.72
N ARG A 12 -15.87 -2.23 -15.26
CA ARG A 12 -16.13 -0.82 -15.60
C ARG A 12 -15.88 -0.49 -17.07
N LEU A 13 -15.09 -1.31 -17.77
CA LEU A 13 -14.83 -1.20 -19.20
C LEU A 13 -15.77 -2.08 -20.03
N ASP A 14 -16.72 -2.77 -19.40
CA ASP A 14 -17.64 -3.73 -20.03
C ASP A 14 -16.90 -4.90 -20.70
N ILE A 15 -15.75 -5.29 -20.13
CA ILE A 15 -14.95 -6.43 -20.60
C ILE A 15 -15.17 -7.61 -19.67
N PHE A 16 -15.80 -8.66 -20.17
CA PHE A 16 -16.06 -9.89 -19.42
C PHE A 16 -15.03 -10.98 -19.75
N VAL A 17 -14.35 -11.50 -18.73
CA VAL A 17 -13.44 -12.65 -18.83
C VAL A 17 -13.89 -13.70 -17.83
N LEU A 18 -14.43 -14.82 -18.32
CA LEU A 18 -15.08 -15.84 -17.50
C LEU A 18 -14.13 -16.39 -16.41
N GLU A 19 -12.89 -16.67 -16.77
CA GLU A 19 -11.88 -17.21 -15.85
C GLU A 19 -11.51 -16.25 -14.73
N ILE A 20 -11.68 -14.93 -14.95
CA ILE A 20 -11.43 -13.91 -13.94
C ILE A 20 -12.64 -13.80 -13.00
N GLU A 21 -13.86 -13.88 -13.54
CA GLU A 21 -15.09 -13.84 -12.75
C GLU A 21 -15.27 -15.07 -11.87
N GLU A 22 -14.88 -16.26 -12.35
CA GLU A 22 -14.86 -17.50 -11.57
C GLU A 22 -13.93 -17.46 -10.35
N LEU A 23 -13.00 -16.49 -10.29
CA LEU A 23 -12.17 -16.29 -9.09
C LEU A 23 -12.92 -15.65 -7.93
N GLU A 24 -14.13 -15.13 -8.18
CA GLU A 24 -15.02 -14.50 -7.19
C GLU A 24 -14.26 -13.51 -6.29
N ILE A 25 -13.39 -12.69 -6.90
CA ILE A 25 -12.54 -11.77 -6.16
C ILE A 25 -13.42 -10.71 -5.49
N PRO A 26 -13.33 -10.53 -4.16
CA PRO A 26 -14.15 -9.54 -3.48
C PRO A 26 -13.89 -8.13 -4.01
N LYS A 27 -14.97 -7.34 -4.14
CA LYS A 27 -14.88 -5.98 -4.68
C LYS A 27 -13.88 -5.11 -3.91
N PRO A 28 -13.05 -4.32 -4.61
CA PRO A 28 -12.09 -3.43 -3.97
C PRO A 28 -12.76 -2.29 -3.21
N LEU A 29 -12.28 -2.07 -1.99
CA LEU A 29 -12.61 -0.90 -1.19
C LEU A 29 -11.79 0.31 -1.64
N LEU A 30 -12.27 1.51 -1.31
CA LEU A 30 -11.60 2.77 -1.68
C LEU A 30 -10.14 2.84 -1.22
N TRP A 31 -9.82 2.31 -0.05
CA TRP A 31 -8.45 2.34 0.47
C TRP A 31 -7.48 1.53 -0.40
N GLU A 32 -7.94 0.46 -1.04
CA GLU A 32 -7.13 -0.38 -1.93
C GLU A 32 -6.75 0.39 -3.21
N TYR A 33 -7.71 1.16 -3.74
CA TYR A 33 -7.47 2.09 -4.83
C TYR A 33 -6.45 3.17 -4.45
N LEU A 34 -6.66 3.83 -3.30
CA LEU A 34 -5.74 4.85 -2.80
C LEU A 34 -4.33 4.29 -2.58
N TRP A 35 -4.23 3.06 -2.09
CA TRP A 35 -2.94 2.39 -1.91
C TRP A 35 -2.19 2.20 -3.22
N CYS A 36 -2.89 1.85 -4.31
CA CYS A 36 -2.26 1.70 -5.63
C CYS A 36 -1.65 3.01 -6.15
N LEU A 37 -2.19 4.17 -5.74
CA LEU A 37 -1.62 5.48 -6.07
C LEU A 37 -0.26 5.74 -5.39
N SER A 38 0.18 4.88 -4.46
CA SER A 38 1.55 4.93 -3.92
C SER A 38 2.60 4.40 -4.89
N LEU A 39 2.24 3.51 -5.82
CA LEU A 39 3.21 2.84 -6.70
C LEU A 39 4.03 3.82 -7.55
N PRO A 40 3.44 4.89 -8.14
CA PRO A 40 4.22 5.87 -8.90
C PRO A 40 5.24 6.67 -8.07
N ALA A 41 5.10 6.70 -6.74
CA ALA A 41 6.04 7.40 -5.87
C ALA A 41 7.47 6.84 -5.99
N SER A 42 7.61 5.55 -6.32
CA SER A 42 8.90 4.91 -6.58
C SER A 42 9.70 5.62 -7.68
N PHE A 43 9.04 6.12 -8.73
CA PHE A 43 9.73 6.89 -9.78
C PHE A 43 10.30 8.22 -9.26
N LEU A 44 9.59 8.87 -8.34
CA LEU A 44 10.07 10.09 -7.69
C LEU A 44 11.27 9.80 -6.80
N ALA A 45 11.27 8.69 -6.06
CA ALA A 45 12.42 8.25 -5.27
C ALA A 45 13.64 7.96 -6.16
N LEU A 46 13.47 7.17 -7.22
CA LEU A 46 14.55 6.86 -8.17
C LEU A 46 15.14 8.13 -8.80
N ARG A 47 14.29 9.07 -9.22
CA ARG A 47 14.72 10.37 -9.74
C ARG A 47 15.45 11.19 -8.67
N ALA A 48 15.00 11.14 -7.42
CA ALA A 48 15.65 11.83 -6.31
C ALA A 48 17.06 11.27 -6.07
N ILE A 49 17.21 9.94 -6.05
CA ILE A 49 18.48 9.24 -5.84
C ILE A 49 19.48 9.59 -6.94
N LYS A 50 19.06 9.53 -8.22
CA LYS A 50 19.92 9.85 -9.37
C LYS A 50 20.56 11.25 -9.29
N HIS A 51 19.86 12.22 -8.73
CA HIS A 51 20.29 13.63 -8.70
C HIS A 51 20.56 14.17 -7.29
N ASN A 52 20.53 13.32 -6.25
CA ASN A 52 20.58 13.72 -4.85
C ASN A 52 19.62 14.88 -4.51
N CYS A 53 18.40 14.83 -5.06
CA CYS A 53 17.46 15.94 -5.01
C CYS A 53 16.62 15.91 -3.72
N VAL A 54 16.96 16.80 -2.78
CA VAL A 54 16.27 16.94 -1.48
C VAL A 54 14.76 17.24 -1.65
N LYS A 55 14.39 18.03 -2.66
CA LYS A 55 12.98 18.34 -2.96
C LYS A 55 12.20 17.08 -3.34
N ASN A 56 12.73 16.27 -4.25
CA ASN A 56 12.06 15.07 -4.73
C ASN A 56 11.94 14.01 -3.64
N ILE A 57 12.99 13.77 -2.83
CA ILE A 57 12.91 12.80 -1.73
C ILE A 57 11.95 13.28 -0.63
N SER A 58 11.89 14.59 -0.36
CA SER A 58 10.92 15.16 0.59
C SER A 58 9.48 14.98 0.11
N PHE A 59 9.25 15.13 -1.20
CA PHE A 59 7.94 14.92 -1.81
C PHE A 59 7.55 13.44 -1.82
N TYR A 60 8.50 12.55 -2.14
CA TYR A 60 8.34 11.09 -2.01
C TYR A 60 7.90 10.66 -0.62
N ILE A 61 8.55 11.17 0.44
CA ILE A 61 8.18 10.84 1.83
C ILE A 61 6.72 11.22 2.11
N LYS A 62 6.30 12.44 1.76
CA LYS A 62 4.92 12.90 1.94
C LYS A 62 3.93 12.03 1.16
N TRP A 63 4.27 11.66 -0.07
CA TRP A 63 3.45 10.82 -0.93
C TRP A 63 3.25 9.42 -0.33
N ILE A 64 4.33 8.76 0.11
CA ILE A 64 4.25 7.43 0.72
C ILE A 64 3.49 7.47 2.05
N ILE A 65 3.65 8.51 2.87
CA ILE A 65 2.85 8.65 4.09
C ILE A 65 1.35 8.74 3.75
N LEU A 66 0.98 9.61 2.81
CA LEU A 66 -0.42 9.86 2.47
C LEU A 66 -1.10 8.71 1.72
N LEU A 67 -0.41 8.10 0.75
CA LEU A 67 -1.01 7.13 -0.17
C LEU A 67 -0.48 5.70 0.04
N GLY A 68 0.60 5.51 0.79
CA GLY A 68 1.11 4.18 1.15
C GLY A 68 0.69 3.78 2.55
N VAL A 69 0.97 4.62 3.55
CA VAL A 69 0.77 4.29 4.97
C VAL A 69 -0.68 4.53 5.41
N MET A 70 -1.27 5.69 5.13
CA MET A 70 -2.64 5.98 5.60
C MET A 70 -3.70 4.99 5.08
N PRO A 71 -3.68 4.55 3.81
CA PRO A 71 -4.65 3.54 3.35
C PRO A 71 -4.47 2.18 4.03
N VAL A 72 -3.22 1.81 4.37
CA VAL A 72 -2.94 0.56 5.12
C VAL A 72 -3.48 0.65 6.55
N ILE A 73 -3.31 1.80 7.22
CA ILE A 73 -3.89 2.03 8.56
C ILE A 73 -5.42 1.94 8.49
N TYR A 74 -6.03 2.56 7.49
CA TYR A 74 -7.48 2.47 7.29
C TYR A 74 -7.93 1.02 7.03
N GLY A 75 -7.20 0.28 6.19
CA GLY A 75 -7.45 -1.13 5.93
C GLY A 75 -7.36 -1.98 7.20
N PHE A 76 -6.38 -1.73 8.07
CA PHE A 76 -6.25 -2.42 9.36
C PHE A 76 -7.52 -2.26 10.21
N PHE A 77 -8.02 -1.04 10.40
CA PHE A 77 -9.24 -0.82 11.18
C PHE A 77 -10.49 -1.37 10.49
N SER A 78 -10.52 -1.38 9.15
CA SER A 78 -11.66 -1.89 8.38
C SER A 78 -11.86 -3.40 8.58
N TYR A 79 -10.78 -4.18 8.69
CA TYR A 79 -10.85 -5.63 8.89
C TYR A 79 -10.65 -6.06 10.35
N LEU A 80 -10.55 -5.12 11.29
CA LEU A 80 -10.27 -5.42 12.69
C LEU A 80 -11.34 -6.32 13.32
N THR A 81 -12.61 -6.00 13.08
CA THR A 81 -13.74 -6.80 13.59
C THR A 81 -13.72 -8.20 12.99
N ASP A 82 -13.61 -8.32 11.67
CA ASP A 82 -13.59 -9.62 10.98
C ASP A 82 -12.45 -10.52 11.48
N VAL A 83 -11.26 -9.94 11.66
CA VAL A 83 -10.10 -10.69 12.16
C VAL A 83 -10.27 -11.07 13.63
N TYR A 84 -10.79 -10.16 14.45
CA TYR A 84 -11.06 -10.44 15.85
C TYR A 84 -12.06 -11.60 15.98
N THR A 85 -13.22 -11.48 15.33
CA THR A 85 -14.27 -12.50 15.29
C THR A 85 -13.73 -13.84 14.78
N PHE A 86 -12.95 -13.85 13.70
CA PHE A 86 -12.36 -15.09 13.18
C PHE A 86 -11.43 -15.80 14.18
N ILE A 87 -10.69 -15.04 15.00
CA ILE A 87 -9.73 -15.59 15.97
C ILE A 87 -10.41 -16.01 17.28
N THR A 88 -11.45 -15.31 17.71
CA THR A 88 -12.08 -15.53 19.02
C THR A 88 -13.33 -16.41 19.00
N GLU A 89 -14.04 -16.47 17.88
CA GLU A 89 -15.29 -17.23 17.73
C GLU A 89 -15.08 -18.49 16.88
N SER A 90 -15.99 -19.47 16.96
CA SER A 90 -15.90 -20.67 16.11
C SER A 90 -16.12 -20.30 14.64
N PRO A 91 -15.25 -20.73 13.71
CA PRO A 91 -15.00 -19.98 12.49
C PRO A 91 -15.65 -20.64 11.28
N ALA A 92 -16.70 -20.03 10.73
CA ALA A 92 -17.13 -20.21 9.34
C ALA A 92 -18.28 -19.27 8.93
N GLU A 93 -19.25 -19.03 9.82
CA GLU A 93 -20.51 -18.38 9.43
C GLU A 93 -20.52 -16.86 9.59
N SER A 94 -19.62 -16.29 10.41
CA SER A 94 -19.65 -14.87 10.79
C SER A 94 -18.67 -13.97 10.06
N VAL A 95 -17.80 -14.50 9.19
CA VAL A 95 -16.75 -13.72 8.54
C VAL A 95 -16.73 -13.92 7.03
N GLN A 96 -16.32 -12.88 6.30
CA GLN A 96 -16.18 -12.96 4.85
C GLN A 96 -15.07 -13.94 4.45
N LEU A 97 -15.40 -14.88 3.57
CA LEU A 97 -14.45 -15.83 2.97
C LEU A 97 -14.18 -15.47 1.50
N TRP A 98 -12.96 -15.71 1.04
CA TRP A 98 -12.60 -15.75 -0.39
C TRP A 98 -11.94 -17.09 -0.69
N ARG A 99 -12.60 -17.92 -1.51
CA ARG A 99 -12.19 -19.31 -1.82
C ARG A 99 -11.88 -20.13 -0.56
N ASN A 100 -12.76 -20.08 0.44
CA ASN A 100 -12.63 -20.73 1.75
C ASN A 100 -11.50 -20.20 2.65
N PHE A 101 -10.86 -19.09 2.31
CA PHE A 101 -9.91 -18.41 3.17
C PHE A 101 -10.52 -17.17 3.83
N PRO A 102 -10.27 -16.92 5.12
CA PRO A 102 -10.75 -15.73 5.82
C PRO A 102 -10.16 -14.46 5.18
N TYR A 103 -11.02 -13.66 4.56
CA TYR A 103 -10.60 -12.53 3.73
C TYR A 103 -9.87 -11.45 4.54
N GLY A 104 -10.34 -11.14 5.76
CA GLY A 104 -9.68 -10.20 6.66
C GLY A 104 -8.27 -10.63 7.07
N ILE A 105 -8.03 -11.93 7.25
CA ILE A 105 -6.70 -12.47 7.59
C ILE A 105 -5.74 -12.32 6.42
N LEU A 106 -6.20 -12.59 5.18
CA LEU A 106 -5.39 -12.36 3.98
C LEU A 106 -4.96 -10.89 3.87
N TRP A 107 -5.86 -9.97 4.21
CA TRP A 107 -5.52 -8.55 4.28
C TRP A 107 -4.52 -8.21 5.38
N TYR A 108 -4.64 -8.81 6.55
CA TYR A 108 -3.67 -8.61 7.63
C TYR A 108 -2.26 -9.06 7.25
N ILE A 109 -2.12 -10.14 6.48
CA ILE A 109 -0.82 -10.56 5.91
C ILE A 109 -0.27 -9.47 4.99
N PHE A 110 -1.09 -8.97 4.06
CA PHE A 110 -0.69 -7.88 3.17
C PHE A 110 -0.31 -6.61 3.93
N ILE A 111 -1.12 -6.22 4.92
CA ILE A 111 -0.90 -5.04 5.77
C ILE A 111 0.42 -5.16 6.52
N ALA A 112 0.72 -6.33 7.11
CA ALA A 112 1.97 -6.56 7.82
C ALA A 112 3.19 -6.35 6.92
N VAL A 113 3.15 -6.86 5.68
CA VAL A 113 4.22 -6.67 4.69
C VAL A 113 4.30 -5.21 4.23
N ALA A 114 3.15 -4.58 3.97
CA ALA A 114 3.09 -3.20 3.52
C ALA A 114 3.64 -2.22 4.57
N VAL A 115 3.35 -2.44 5.86
CA VAL A 115 3.91 -1.65 6.96
C VAL A 115 5.43 -1.77 7.01
N GLN A 116 5.98 -2.98 6.85
CA GLN A 116 7.43 -3.19 6.82
C GLN A 116 8.07 -2.45 5.64
N ILE A 117 7.56 -2.65 4.43
CA ILE A 117 8.10 -2.05 3.21
C ILE A 117 8.05 -0.51 3.30
N HIS A 118 6.91 0.06 3.65
CA HIS A 118 6.74 1.51 3.75
C HIS A 118 7.55 2.10 4.92
N GLY A 119 7.60 1.40 6.05
CA GLY A 119 8.38 1.80 7.22
C GLY A 119 9.87 1.92 6.91
N PHE A 120 10.47 0.88 6.33
CA PHE A 120 11.88 0.92 5.90
C PHE A 120 12.10 1.95 4.80
N SER A 121 11.19 2.06 3.83
CA SER A 121 11.28 3.04 2.75
C SER A 121 11.34 4.48 3.27
N ILE A 122 10.49 4.83 4.24
CA ILE A 122 10.49 6.14 4.88
C ILE A 122 11.76 6.35 5.70
N TYR A 123 12.16 5.35 6.50
CA TYR A 123 13.37 5.41 7.32
C TYR A 123 14.61 5.73 6.47
N PHE A 124 14.84 4.99 5.38
CA PHE A 124 15.97 5.24 4.50
C PHE A 124 15.87 6.58 3.77
N ALA A 125 14.66 6.97 3.31
CA ALA A 125 14.46 8.25 2.65
C ALA A 125 14.74 9.45 3.58
N LEU A 126 14.40 9.36 4.87
CA LEU A 126 14.71 10.38 5.87
C LEU A 126 16.22 10.50 6.10
N ASN A 127 16.93 9.38 6.24
CA ASN A 127 18.38 9.36 6.36
C ASN A 127 19.06 10.00 5.14
N LEU A 128 18.58 9.67 3.95
CA LEU A 128 19.09 10.21 2.70
C LEU A 128 18.85 11.72 2.57
N LYS A 129 17.64 12.18 2.93
CA LYS A 129 17.30 13.61 2.99
C LYS A 129 18.24 14.36 3.93
N ASN A 130 18.50 13.83 5.11
CA ASN A 130 19.39 14.44 6.10
C ASN A 130 20.84 14.54 5.57
N ALA A 131 21.37 13.44 5.03
CA ALA A 131 22.71 13.38 4.47
C ALA A 131 22.92 14.39 3.31
N TRP A 132 21.97 14.47 2.37
CA TRP A 132 22.07 15.40 1.24
C TRP A 132 21.93 16.86 1.65
N THR A 133 21.07 17.16 2.63
CA THR A 133 20.90 18.51 3.16
C THR A 133 22.16 18.99 3.88
N ALA A 134 22.78 18.12 4.69
CA ALA A 134 24.04 18.42 5.35
C ALA A 134 25.17 18.71 4.35
N ARG A 135 25.31 17.89 3.31
CA ARG A 135 26.29 18.09 2.24
C ARG A 135 26.09 19.42 1.50
N GLY A 136 24.86 19.73 1.10
CA GLY A 136 24.55 21.00 0.42
C GLY A 136 24.83 22.22 1.29
N THR A 137 24.64 22.11 2.60
CA THR A 137 24.98 23.19 3.56
C THR A 137 26.49 23.35 3.71
N ALA A 138 27.26 22.26 3.74
CA ALA A 138 28.72 22.29 3.79
C ALA A 138 29.32 22.91 2.52
N GLN A 139 28.76 22.66 1.33
CA GLN A 139 29.20 23.26 0.07
C GLN A 139 28.96 24.78 -0.01
N LYS A 140 27.90 25.30 0.60
CA LYS A 140 27.63 26.75 0.63
C LYS A 140 28.55 27.55 1.56
N LYS A 141 29.23 26.87 2.50
CA LYS A 141 30.14 27.49 3.48
C LYS A 141 31.60 27.50 3.01
N LYS A 142 31.94 26.80 1.93
CA LYS A 142 33.25 26.85 1.27
C LYS A 142 33.19 27.84 0.12
#